data_AF-A0A7C6N9E2-F1
#
_entry.id   AF-A0A7C6N9E2-F1
#
_cell.length_a   1.000
_cell.length_b   1.000
_cell.length_c   1.000
_cell.angle_alpha   90.00
_cell.angle_beta   90.00
_cell.angle_gamma   90.00
#
_symmetry.space_group_name_H-M   'P 1'
#
loop_
_entity.id
_entity.type
_entity.pdbx_description
1 polymer ?
#
loop_
_entity_poly.entity_id
_entity_poly.type
_entity_poly.pdbx_seq_one_letter_code
_entity_poly.pdbx_strand_id
1 'polypeptide(L)'
;MKFAVLSDLHYVSPEMITDKTNTEAILRTAVVSHALDMATKEADIILITGDLTNDGDIVSHNGLIEILRKYKKAGKKIYVLTATHDFHHHRAYVKKTDGVHVAERPWDMPYFDIDKHENLPDLVKAATPTKLWELYKEFGRDDAVEVCDEGYSYYIEIGGCGILMLNDCFRNMEAMHEQSPTFSPETFDFIAKMIKKCESENKPIFACTHHPFVPPAPAYRLGTNERNMRSEYTGKILAKMGLKLIFTGHTHFASIKTVESDCGSIMYDVNTPSVNHYPPRFRVVDFDVDSRVMNLRSVEVDTPDGFTVPEGSLHAHYRKGFYEEYKAKIENLPTPLNKLTTLNVKSLLPLCKKRANLSKEEIKSIENINVFDLLFSVAMNMLTGDGKYTPETAEYKFLSAFAENIDKVIGSIPYDIKNKKLKGYSISEIVLPMLYNAGVPDNNAVLNL
;
A
#
# COMPACT_ATOMS: atom_id res chain seq x y z
N MET A 1 -11.65 20.90 -7.44
CA MET A 1 -11.46 20.49 -6.03
C MET A 1 -10.07 19.90 -5.87
N LYS A 2 -9.27 20.34 -4.89
CA LYS A 2 -7.92 19.82 -4.64
C LYS A 2 -7.86 19.08 -3.30
N PHE A 3 -7.31 17.87 -3.28
CA PHE A 3 -7.19 17.06 -2.07
C PHE A 3 -5.88 16.26 -2.06
N ALA A 4 -5.41 15.88 -0.87
CA ALA A 4 -4.30 14.97 -0.67
C ALA A 4 -4.81 13.63 -0.13
N VAL A 5 -4.19 12.53 -0.56
CA VAL A 5 -4.46 11.17 -0.08
C VAL A 5 -3.18 10.61 0.52
N LEU A 6 -3.24 10.25 1.79
CA LEU A 6 -2.18 9.56 2.51
C LEU A 6 -2.67 8.16 2.89
N SER A 7 -1.74 7.22 3.01
CA SER A 7 -2.02 5.88 3.50
C SER A 7 -0.87 5.39 4.35
N ASP A 8 -1.14 4.40 5.20
CA ASP A 8 -0.11 3.61 5.88
C ASP A 8 0.86 4.52 6.64
N LEU A 9 0.29 5.39 7.48
CA LEU A 9 1.09 6.31 8.29
C LEU A 9 1.99 5.52 9.25
N HIS A 10 1.46 4.42 9.80
CA HIS A 10 2.16 3.59 10.78
C HIS A 10 2.76 4.45 11.91
N TYR A 11 1.97 5.42 12.39
CA TYR A 11 2.42 6.34 13.43
C TYR A 11 2.71 5.61 14.73
N VAL A 12 3.80 5.99 15.37
CA VAL A 12 4.18 5.55 16.72
C VAL A 12 4.37 6.82 17.54
N SER A 13 3.68 6.93 18.69
CA SER A 13 3.90 8.07 19.58
C SER A 13 5.33 8.05 20.13
N PRO A 14 6.02 9.21 20.28
CA PRO A 14 7.30 9.27 20.98
C PRO A 14 7.25 8.65 22.38
N GLU A 15 6.09 8.61 23.04
CA GLU A 15 5.90 7.97 24.35
C GLU A 15 6.00 6.44 24.33
N MET A 16 5.84 5.83 23.16
CA MET A 16 5.98 4.39 22.93
C MET A 16 7.44 3.97 22.70
N ILE A 17 8.34 4.92 22.43
CA ILE A 17 9.78 4.70 22.22
C ILE A 17 10.49 4.64 23.58
N THR A 18 11.06 3.50 23.94
CA THR A 18 11.76 3.32 25.23
C THR A 18 13.18 3.89 25.22
N ASP A 19 13.95 3.60 24.17
CA ASP A 19 15.29 4.08 23.91
C ASP A 19 15.22 5.40 23.13
N LYS A 20 15.38 6.50 23.87
CA LYS A 20 15.41 7.84 23.29
C LYS A 20 16.66 8.12 22.46
N THR A 21 17.61 7.18 22.39
CA THR A 21 18.78 7.27 21.50
C THR A 21 18.55 6.59 20.15
N ASN A 22 17.44 5.86 19.99
CA ASN A 22 17.09 5.21 18.73
C ASN A 22 16.60 6.23 17.69
N THR A 23 17.53 6.70 16.87
CA THR A 23 17.28 7.72 15.85
C THR A 23 16.32 7.26 14.76
N GLU A 24 16.27 5.96 14.44
CA GLU A 24 15.38 5.41 13.41
C GLU A 24 13.91 5.44 13.85
N ALA A 25 13.62 5.02 15.09
CA ALA A 25 12.27 5.08 15.65
C ALA A 25 11.77 6.52 15.77
N ILE A 26 12.66 7.43 16.17
CA ILE A 26 12.36 8.87 16.27
C ILE A 26 12.13 9.47 14.87
N LEU A 27 12.97 9.12 13.88
CA LEU A 27 12.83 9.58 12.50
C LEU A 27 11.48 9.15 11.91
N ARG A 28 11.10 7.87 12.04
CA ARG A 28 9.80 7.36 11.55
C ARG A 28 8.60 8.13 12.13
N THR A 29 8.68 8.51 13.39
CA THR A 29 7.65 9.32 14.05
C THR A 29 7.58 10.73 13.46
N ALA A 30 8.74 11.35 13.22
CA ALA A 30 8.84 12.68 12.62
C ALA A 30 8.38 12.70 11.16
N VAL A 31 8.67 11.64 10.39
CA VAL A 31 8.25 11.49 8.98
C VAL A 31 6.73 11.60 8.82
N VAL A 32 5.95 10.97 9.70
CA VAL A 32 4.47 11.07 9.64
C VAL A 32 3.99 12.50 9.88
N SER A 33 4.52 13.17 10.91
CA SER A 33 4.14 14.55 11.23
C SER A 33 4.49 15.51 10.09
N HIS A 34 5.66 15.28 9.48
CA HIS A 34 6.18 16.05 8.36
C HIS A 34 5.37 15.82 7.08
N ALA A 35 5.05 14.56 6.75
CA ALA A 35 4.21 14.22 5.60
C ALA A 35 2.82 14.87 5.70
N LEU A 36 2.22 14.91 6.89
CA LEU A 36 0.95 15.62 7.13
C LEU A 36 1.09 17.14 6.94
N ASP A 37 2.21 17.74 7.39
CA ASP A 37 2.49 19.16 7.16
C ASP A 37 2.64 19.47 5.66
N MET A 38 3.40 18.66 4.93
CA MET A 38 3.53 18.78 3.46
C MET A 38 2.18 18.64 2.76
N ALA A 39 1.39 17.63 3.10
CA ALA A 39 0.09 17.39 2.48
C ALA A 39 -0.91 18.54 2.75
N THR A 40 -0.90 19.11 3.96
CA THR A 40 -1.78 20.24 4.31
C THR A 40 -1.35 21.57 3.69
N LYS A 41 -0.07 21.72 3.30
CA LYS A 41 0.36 22.84 2.44
C LYS A 41 -0.10 22.68 1.00
N GLU A 42 -0.23 21.43 0.54
CA GLU A 42 -0.65 21.11 -0.83
C GLU A 42 -2.17 21.19 -1.03
N ALA A 43 -2.96 20.81 -0.03
CA ALA A 43 -4.42 20.77 -0.15
C ALA A 43 -5.15 21.12 1.17
N ASP A 44 -6.39 21.56 1.05
CA ASP A 44 -7.28 21.82 2.20
C ASP A 44 -8.07 20.60 2.64
N ILE A 45 -8.16 19.58 1.77
CA ILE A 45 -8.86 18.32 2.02
C ILE A 45 -7.82 17.21 2.10
N ILE A 46 -7.82 16.48 3.21
CA ILE A 46 -6.88 15.40 3.49
C ILE A 46 -7.67 14.11 3.71
N LEU A 47 -7.42 13.09 2.90
CA LEU A 47 -8.00 11.76 3.03
C LEU A 47 -6.91 10.80 3.52
N ILE A 48 -7.20 9.99 4.53
CA ILE A 48 -6.25 9.02 5.08
C ILE A 48 -6.87 7.62 5.01
N THR A 49 -6.30 6.73 4.20
CA THR A 49 -6.91 5.44 3.83
C THR A 49 -6.58 4.28 4.77
N GLY A 50 -6.31 4.54 6.06
CA GLY A 50 -6.07 3.50 7.06
C GLY A 50 -4.61 3.23 7.40
N ASP A 51 -4.41 2.28 8.32
CA ASP A 51 -3.14 1.99 9.00
C ASP A 51 -2.53 3.29 9.57
N LEU A 52 -3.34 3.96 10.38
CA LEU A 52 -3.03 5.24 11.02
C LEU A 52 -1.88 5.09 12.02
N THR A 53 -1.87 4.00 12.77
CA THR A 53 -0.83 3.66 13.75
C THR A 53 -0.16 2.35 13.38
N ASN A 54 1.07 2.13 13.87
CA ASN A 54 1.84 0.95 13.52
C ASN A 54 1.24 -0.35 14.09
N ASP A 55 0.52 -0.27 15.21
CA ASP A 55 0.12 -1.45 15.99
C ASP A 55 -1.17 -1.29 16.82
N GLY A 56 -1.84 -0.16 16.68
CA GLY A 56 -3.17 0.05 17.27
C GLY A 56 -3.15 0.39 18.75
N ASP A 57 -1.99 0.80 19.29
CA ASP A 57 -1.90 1.22 20.68
C ASP A 57 -2.60 2.57 20.89
N ILE A 58 -3.29 2.70 22.02
CA ILE A 58 -4.11 3.90 22.30
C ILE A 58 -3.27 5.18 22.42
N VAL A 59 -1.99 5.06 22.78
CA VAL A 59 -1.10 6.21 23.00
C VAL A 59 -0.71 6.83 21.66
N SER A 60 -0.36 6.00 20.67
CA SER A 60 -0.12 6.42 19.28
C SER A 60 -1.38 7.01 18.64
N HIS A 61 -2.56 6.41 18.85
CA HIS A 61 -3.82 7.00 18.37
C HIS A 61 -4.06 8.40 18.93
N ASN A 62 -3.91 8.56 20.25
CA ASN A 62 -4.10 9.88 20.89
C ASN A 62 -3.08 10.91 20.36
N GLY A 63 -1.81 10.53 20.25
CA GLY A 63 -0.78 11.41 19.70
C GLY A 63 -1.07 11.83 18.25
N LEU A 64 -1.51 10.90 17.41
CA LEU A 64 -1.91 11.22 16.04
C LEU A 64 -3.14 12.14 16.00
N ILE A 65 -4.15 11.87 16.83
CA ILE A 65 -5.34 12.73 16.95
C ILE A 65 -4.95 14.16 17.31
N GLU A 66 -4.01 14.37 18.23
CA GLU A 66 -3.52 15.71 18.56
C GLU A 66 -2.88 16.42 17.37
N ILE A 67 -2.07 15.70 16.59
CA ILE A 67 -1.48 16.20 15.34
C ILE A 67 -2.60 16.58 14.35
N LEU A 68 -3.58 15.71 14.12
CA LEU A 68 -4.67 15.99 13.18
C LEU A 68 -5.55 17.16 13.65
N ARG A 69 -5.81 17.28 14.95
CA ARG A 69 -6.57 18.40 15.55
C ARG A 69 -5.91 19.74 15.30
N LYS A 70 -4.57 19.82 15.30
CA LYS A 70 -3.83 21.05 14.95
C LYS A 70 -4.23 21.55 13.56
N TYR A 71 -4.25 20.66 12.57
CA TYR A 71 -4.59 21.01 11.19
C TYR A 71 -6.10 21.26 11.02
N LYS A 72 -6.98 20.49 11.68
CA LYS A 72 -8.43 20.75 11.66
C LYS A 72 -8.77 22.13 12.24
N LYS A 73 -8.15 22.52 13.36
CA LYS A 73 -8.26 23.87 13.94
C LYS A 73 -7.75 24.97 13.00
N ALA A 74 -6.79 24.66 12.14
CA ALA A 74 -6.29 25.57 11.09
C ALA A 74 -7.20 25.60 9.84
N GLY A 75 -8.37 24.96 9.87
CA GLY A 75 -9.37 24.99 8.80
C GLY A 75 -9.25 23.87 7.78
N LYS A 76 -8.31 22.92 7.96
CA LYS A 76 -8.17 21.75 7.08
C LYS A 76 -9.32 20.77 7.33
N LYS A 77 -9.82 20.15 6.26
CA LYS A 77 -10.85 19.11 6.31
C LYS A 77 -10.15 17.76 6.20
N ILE A 78 -10.25 16.96 7.25
CA ILE A 78 -9.49 15.71 7.39
C ILE A 78 -10.46 14.57 7.62
N TYR A 79 -10.36 13.54 6.79
CA TYR A 79 -11.21 12.37 6.81
C TYR A 79 -10.35 11.10 6.86
N VAL A 80 -10.63 10.22 7.82
CA VAL A 80 -9.81 9.04 8.09
C VAL A 80 -10.60 7.74 8.00
N LEU A 81 -9.92 6.68 7.58
CA LEU A 81 -10.30 5.29 7.79
C LEU A 81 -9.37 4.66 8.83
N THR A 82 -9.85 3.60 9.47
CA THR A 82 -9.02 2.72 10.28
C THR A 82 -8.89 1.38 9.58
N ALA A 83 -7.77 0.69 9.80
CA ALA A 83 -7.49 -0.58 9.14
C ALA A 83 -6.72 -1.59 10.02
N THR A 84 -6.04 -2.53 9.38
CA THR A 84 -5.56 -3.77 10.03
C THR A 84 -4.53 -3.58 11.12
N HIS A 85 -3.76 -2.49 11.08
CA HIS A 85 -2.79 -2.15 12.11
C HIS A 85 -3.39 -1.29 13.23
N ASP A 86 -4.58 -0.69 13.03
CA ASP A 86 -5.14 0.27 13.99
C ASP A 86 -5.83 -0.38 15.19
N PHE A 87 -6.26 -1.64 15.11
CA PHE A 87 -7.02 -2.25 16.20
C PHE A 87 -6.78 -3.74 16.36
N HIS A 88 -7.22 -4.23 17.51
CA HIS A 88 -7.26 -5.65 17.84
C HIS A 88 -8.63 -6.03 18.42
N HIS A 89 -9.07 -7.27 18.19
CA HIS A 89 -10.44 -7.72 18.50
C HIS A 89 -10.66 -8.19 19.93
N HIS A 90 -9.62 -8.25 20.75
CA HIS A 90 -9.69 -8.66 22.16
C HIS A 90 -8.84 -7.72 23.03
N ARG A 91 -8.75 -7.98 24.35
CA ARG A 91 -7.83 -7.27 25.26
C ARG A 91 -6.37 -7.54 24.84
N ALA A 92 -5.94 -6.88 23.77
CA ALA A 92 -4.59 -6.93 23.28
C ALA A 92 -3.81 -5.78 23.90
N TYR A 93 -2.55 -6.07 24.19
CA TYR A 93 -1.59 -5.10 24.64
C TYR A 93 -0.44 -5.07 23.64
N VAL A 94 0.07 -3.87 23.40
CA VAL A 94 1.26 -3.61 22.59
C VAL A 94 2.41 -3.34 23.54
N LYS A 95 3.54 -3.99 23.32
CA LYS A 95 4.77 -3.72 24.07
C LYS A 95 5.35 -2.36 23.65
N LYS A 96 5.82 -1.55 24.60
CA LYS A 96 6.67 -0.39 24.27
C LYS A 96 8.02 -0.89 23.71
N THR A 97 8.46 -0.41 22.54
CA THR A 97 9.66 -0.93 21.88
C THR A 97 10.49 0.14 21.17
N ASP A 98 11.73 -0.23 20.82
CA ASP A 98 12.72 0.58 20.10
C ASP A 98 12.69 0.30 18.58
N GLY A 99 11.50 0.05 18.02
CA GLY A 99 11.33 -0.32 16.61
C GLY A 99 11.01 -1.81 16.42
N VAL A 100 9.86 -2.04 15.78
CA VAL A 100 9.26 -3.33 15.37
C VAL A 100 8.88 -4.28 16.52
N HIS A 101 7.69 -4.84 16.36
CA HIS A 101 6.85 -5.35 17.43
C HIS A 101 7.15 -6.76 17.88
N VAL A 102 6.88 -6.99 19.17
CA VAL A 102 6.30 -8.25 19.63
C VAL A 102 4.87 -7.92 20.04
N ALA A 103 3.99 -7.71 19.06
CA ALA A 103 2.60 -8.06 19.26
C ALA A 103 2.62 -9.59 19.19
N GLU A 104 2.32 -10.26 20.29
CA GLU A 104 1.84 -11.64 20.16
C GLU A 104 0.51 -11.55 19.41
N ARG A 105 0.56 -11.54 18.08
CA ARG A 105 -0.57 -11.89 17.22
C ARG A 105 -0.50 -13.41 17.07
N PRO A 106 -1.37 -14.19 17.72
CA PRO A 106 -1.61 -15.54 17.29
C PRO A 106 -2.63 -15.42 16.16
N TRP A 107 -2.19 -15.55 14.90
CA TRP A 107 -3.11 -15.88 13.81
C TRP A 107 -3.77 -17.26 14.04
N ASP A 108 -3.23 -18.02 14.99
CA ASP A 108 -3.80 -19.20 15.61
C ASP A 108 -3.94 -18.92 17.13
N MET A 109 -5.12 -18.43 17.58
CA MET A 109 -5.40 -18.20 19.02
C MET A 109 -4.94 -19.39 19.88
N PRO A 110 -4.34 -19.12 21.06
CA PRO A 110 -5.17 -18.88 22.25
C PRO A 110 -4.64 -17.74 23.14
N TYR A 111 -5.58 -17.09 23.83
CA TYR A 111 -5.44 -16.06 24.87
C TYR A 111 -4.05 -15.91 25.51
N PHE A 112 -3.44 -14.72 25.37
CA PHE A 112 -2.38 -14.28 26.27
C PHE A 112 -2.99 -14.08 27.65
N ASP A 113 -2.81 -15.09 28.50
CA ASP A 113 -3.28 -15.08 29.87
C ASP A 113 -2.27 -14.28 30.70
N ILE A 114 -2.51 -12.96 30.78
CA ILE A 114 -1.64 -12.01 31.49
C ILE A 114 -1.42 -12.45 32.95
N ASP A 115 -2.36 -13.19 33.53
CA ASP A 115 -2.31 -13.71 34.89
C ASP A 115 -1.38 -14.94 35.03
N LYS A 116 -0.87 -15.52 33.93
CA LYS A 116 0.09 -16.64 33.91
C LYS A 116 1.54 -16.24 33.65
N HIS A 117 1.81 -14.95 33.49
CA HIS A 117 3.16 -14.45 33.24
C HIS A 117 3.68 -13.66 34.45
N GLU A 118 4.73 -14.17 35.09
CA GLU A 118 5.34 -13.54 36.28
C GLU A 118 6.17 -12.28 35.94
N ASN A 119 6.60 -12.12 34.69
CA ASN A 119 7.43 -11.00 34.23
C ASN A 119 6.90 -10.43 32.91
N LEU A 120 5.92 -9.52 33.01
CA LEU A 120 5.36 -8.84 31.84
C LEU A 120 6.23 -7.63 31.45
N PRO A 121 6.48 -7.38 30.15
CA PRO A 121 7.13 -6.16 29.71
C PRO A 121 6.20 -4.94 29.91
N ASP A 122 6.69 -3.73 29.65
CA ASP A 122 5.83 -2.54 29.63
C ASP A 122 4.82 -2.64 28.48
N LEU A 123 3.55 -2.81 28.85
CA LEU A 123 2.42 -3.06 27.97
C LEU A 123 1.45 -1.86 27.93
N VAL A 124 0.93 -1.56 26.74
CA VAL A 124 -0.05 -0.50 26.50
C VAL A 124 -1.27 -1.10 25.82
N LYS A 125 -2.47 -0.68 26.23
CA LYS A 125 -3.71 -1.22 25.69
C LYS A 125 -3.88 -0.85 24.22
N ALA A 126 -4.24 -1.84 23.40
CA ALA A 126 -4.67 -1.62 22.02
C ALA A 126 -6.13 -1.16 21.93
N ALA A 127 -6.45 -0.41 20.88
CA ALA A 127 -7.80 0.03 20.61
C ALA A 127 -8.66 -1.09 20.00
N THR A 128 -9.96 -1.05 20.31
CA THR A 128 -10.97 -1.87 19.62
C THR A 128 -11.59 -1.07 18.47
N PRO A 129 -12.18 -1.71 17.45
CA PRO A 129 -12.87 -1.00 16.35
C PRO A 129 -13.90 0.02 16.85
N THR A 130 -14.77 -0.38 17.78
CA THR A 130 -15.79 0.51 18.37
C THR A 130 -15.17 1.70 19.10
N LYS A 131 -14.03 1.49 19.78
CA LYS A 131 -13.33 2.59 20.46
C LYS A 131 -12.72 3.55 19.46
N LEU A 132 -12.14 3.05 18.37
CA LEU A 132 -11.61 3.89 17.30
C LEU A 132 -12.70 4.70 16.60
N TRP A 133 -13.85 4.08 16.34
CA TRP A 133 -15.01 4.76 15.75
C TRP A 133 -15.41 6.00 16.54
N GLU A 134 -15.40 5.91 17.87
CA GLU A 134 -15.65 7.06 18.74
C GLU A 134 -14.46 8.02 18.88
N LEU A 135 -13.22 7.53 18.83
CA LEU A 135 -12.02 8.38 18.95
C LEU A 135 -11.83 9.29 17.74
N TYR A 136 -12.12 8.78 16.54
CA TYR A 136 -11.89 9.47 15.28
C TYR A 136 -13.15 10.12 14.69
N LYS A 137 -14.28 10.13 15.41
CA LYS A 137 -15.55 10.67 14.90
C LYS A 137 -15.45 12.10 14.36
N GLU A 138 -14.60 12.94 14.96
CA GLU A 138 -14.40 14.33 14.51
C GLU A 138 -13.66 14.42 13.16
N PHE A 139 -13.04 13.35 12.69
CA PHE A 139 -12.34 13.24 11.41
C PHE A 139 -13.08 12.34 10.43
N GLY A 140 -14.41 12.38 10.47
CA GLY A 140 -15.25 11.50 9.68
C GLY A 140 -16.72 11.65 10.02
N ARG A 141 -17.22 10.75 10.87
CA ARG A 141 -18.64 10.59 11.20
C ARG A 141 -19.36 11.88 11.57
N ASP A 142 -18.74 12.76 12.36
CA ASP A 142 -19.39 14.00 12.83
C ASP A 142 -19.64 15.00 11.68
N ASP A 143 -18.88 14.90 10.58
CA ASP A 143 -19.02 15.71 9.37
C ASP A 143 -19.80 14.97 8.25
N ALA A 144 -20.26 13.74 8.51
CA ALA A 144 -20.87 12.87 7.50
C ALA A 144 -22.33 13.24 7.19
N VAL A 145 -22.71 13.08 5.91
CA VAL A 145 -24.10 13.20 5.46
C VAL A 145 -24.88 11.93 5.77
N GLU A 146 -24.23 10.77 5.66
CA GLU A 146 -24.82 9.46 5.97
C GLU A 146 -23.73 8.55 6.56
N VAL A 147 -24.14 7.66 7.46
CA VAL A 147 -23.23 6.78 8.21
C VAL A 147 -23.75 5.34 8.15
N CYS A 148 -22.82 4.39 8.00
CA CYS A 148 -23.04 2.97 8.22
C CYS A 148 -22.26 2.56 9.47
N ASP A 149 -22.91 2.65 10.64
CA ASP A 149 -22.25 2.40 11.94
C ASP A 149 -21.76 0.96 12.08
N GLU A 150 -22.49 0.00 11.51
CA GLU A 150 -22.13 -1.42 11.52
C GLU A 150 -20.80 -1.67 10.80
N GLY A 151 -20.65 -1.06 9.62
CA GLY A 151 -19.47 -1.18 8.79
C GLY A 151 -18.40 -0.13 9.07
N TYR A 152 -18.53 0.69 10.13
CA TYR A 152 -17.63 1.83 10.45
C TYR A 152 -17.32 2.72 9.24
N SER A 153 -18.31 2.89 8.36
CA SER A 153 -18.18 3.55 7.06
C SER A 153 -19.07 4.78 7.01
N TYR A 154 -18.70 5.78 6.22
CA TYR A 154 -19.45 7.03 6.15
C TYR A 154 -19.31 7.72 4.79
N TYR A 155 -20.28 8.57 4.48
CA TYR A 155 -20.36 9.32 3.24
C TYR A 155 -20.35 10.81 3.54
N ILE A 156 -19.49 11.54 2.83
CA ILE A 156 -19.36 13.00 2.91
C ILE A 156 -19.63 13.61 1.54
N GLU A 157 -20.07 14.87 1.56
CA GLU A 157 -20.16 15.70 0.36
C GLU A 157 -19.23 16.89 0.50
N ILE A 158 -18.30 17.03 -0.45
CA ILE A 158 -17.32 18.09 -0.40
C ILE A 158 -16.94 18.54 -1.82
N GLY A 159 -16.88 19.87 -2.01
CA GLY A 159 -16.46 20.46 -3.29
C GLY A 159 -17.34 20.06 -4.48
N GLY A 160 -18.61 19.72 -4.27
CA GLY A 160 -19.51 19.24 -5.32
C GLY A 160 -19.36 17.76 -5.67
N CYS A 161 -18.59 16.99 -4.89
CA CYS A 161 -18.36 15.56 -5.08
C CYS A 161 -18.85 14.76 -3.85
N GLY A 162 -19.40 13.58 -4.09
CA GLY A 162 -19.62 12.58 -3.04
C GLY A 162 -18.35 11.77 -2.79
N ILE A 163 -18.03 11.47 -1.53
CA ILE A 163 -16.90 10.62 -1.17
C ILE A 163 -17.38 9.54 -0.19
N LEU A 164 -17.19 8.28 -0.57
CA LEU A 164 -17.43 7.12 0.28
C LEU A 164 -16.16 6.76 1.05
N MET A 165 -16.15 6.92 2.36
CA MET A 165 -15.08 6.44 3.23
C MET A 165 -15.49 5.07 3.77
N LEU A 166 -14.97 4.01 3.15
CA LEU A 166 -15.37 2.62 3.39
C LEU A 166 -14.35 1.92 4.29
N ASN A 167 -14.73 1.64 5.53
CA ASN A 167 -13.96 0.75 6.36
C ASN A 167 -14.23 -0.68 5.93
N ASP A 168 -13.16 -1.32 5.52
CA ASP A 168 -13.25 -2.58 4.83
C ASP A 168 -12.86 -3.72 5.78
N CYS A 169 -12.30 -3.44 6.94
CA CYS A 169 -11.93 -4.46 7.92
C CYS A 169 -13.14 -5.06 8.66
N PHE A 170 -14.31 -5.14 8.01
CA PHE A 170 -15.46 -5.87 8.53
C PHE A 170 -15.05 -7.28 8.90
N ARG A 171 -15.15 -7.59 10.19
CA ARG A 171 -14.90 -8.92 10.73
C ARG A 171 -16.22 -9.47 11.22
N ASN A 172 -16.77 -10.44 10.49
CA ASN A 172 -17.80 -11.28 11.06
C ASN A 172 -17.19 -12.02 12.25
N MET A 173 -17.57 -11.63 13.47
CA MET A 173 -17.03 -12.18 14.71
C MET A 173 -17.38 -13.66 14.92
N GLU A 174 -18.24 -14.25 14.10
CA GLU A 174 -18.68 -15.64 14.22
C GLU A 174 -17.84 -16.64 13.41
N ALA A 175 -17.13 -16.19 12.37
CA ALA A 175 -16.30 -17.06 11.54
C ALA A 175 -14.83 -16.95 11.97
N MET A 176 -14.45 -17.63 13.06
CA MET A 176 -13.05 -17.76 13.48
C MET A 176 -12.16 -18.48 12.45
N HIS A 177 -12.70 -18.89 11.30
CA HIS A 177 -11.97 -19.39 10.15
C HIS A 177 -12.62 -18.84 8.86
N GLU A 178 -11.79 -18.39 7.92
CA GLU A 178 -12.12 -17.81 6.59
C GLU A 178 -12.11 -16.27 6.51
N GLN A 179 -10.88 -15.77 6.60
CA GLN A 179 -10.44 -14.41 6.39
C GLN A 179 -10.54 -14.02 4.91
N SER A 180 -11.58 -13.28 4.52
CA SER A 180 -11.47 -12.36 3.40
C SER A 180 -11.91 -10.98 3.87
N PRO A 181 -11.09 -9.95 3.65
CA PRO A 181 -11.55 -8.60 3.82
C PRO A 181 -12.78 -8.41 2.89
N THR A 182 -14.00 -8.21 3.41
CA THR A 182 -15.21 -7.85 2.62
C THR A 182 -16.01 -6.70 3.26
N PHE A 183 -17.01 -6.18 2.56
CA PHE A 183 -18.06 -5.33 3.14
C PHE A 183 -19.23 -6.22 3.62
N SER A 184 -19.91 -5.82 4.70
CA SER A 184 -21.16 -6.47 5.12
C SER A 184 -22.29 -6.21 4.10
N PRO A 185 -23.36 -7.03 4.07
CA PRO A 185 -24.54 -6.73 3.27
C PRO A 185 -25.10 -5.32 3.52
N GLU A 186 -25.16 -4.90 4.78
CA GLU A 186 -25.60 -3.56 5.21
C GLU A 186 -24.69 -2.46 4.63
N THR A 187 -23.38 -2.69 4.61
CA THR A 187 -22.42 -1.77 3.99
C THR A 187 -22.59 -1.72 2.47
N PHE A 188 -22.88 -2.84 1.80
CA PHE A 188 -23.18 -2.85 0.36
C PHE A 188 -24.47 -2.09 0.03
N ASP A 189 -25.52 -2.25 0.83
CA ASP A 189 -26.77 -1.50 0.67
C ASP A 189 -26.53 0.00 0.86
N PHE A 190 -25.71 0.37 1.86
CA PHE A 190 -25.27 1.74 2.07
C PHE A 190 -24.50 2.29 0.86
N ILE A 191 -23.52 1.55 0.33
CA ILE A 191 -22.76 1.94 -0.88
C ILE A 191 -23.71 2.15 -2.06
N ALA A 192 -24.61 1.19 -2.32
CA ALA A 192 -25.55 1.27 -3.42
C ALA A 192 -26.52 2.46 -3.27
N LYS A 193 -26.98 2.75 -2.04
CA LYS A 193 -27.83 3.90 -1.73
C LYS A 193 -27.12 5.21 -2.08
N MET A 194 -25.86 5.36 -1.67
CA MET A 194 -25.09 6.60 -1.89
C MET A 194 -24.69 6.80 -3.36
N ILE A 195 -24.34 5.73 -4.08
CA ILE A 195 -24.07 5.83 -5.52
C ILE A 195 -25.33 6.26 -6.28
N LYS A 196 -26.49 5.64 -6.00
CA LYS A 196 -27.78 6.02 -6.61
C LYS A 196 -28.17 7.46 -6.30
N LYS A 197 -27.92 7.93 -5.07
CA LYS A 197 -28.14 9.33 -4.68
C LYS A 197 -27.32 10.27 -5.58
N CYS A 198 -26.02 10.03 -5.69
CA CYS A 198 -25.14 10.86 -6.52
C CYS A 198 -25.52 10.82 -8.00
N GLU A 199 -25.89 9.65 -8.52
CA GLU A 199 -26.39 9.48 -9.89
C GLU A 199 -27.65 10.31 -10.14
N SER A 200 -28.64 10.26 -9.24
CA SER A 200 -29.88 11.04 -9.36
C SER A 200 -29.65 12.56 -9.31
N GLU A 201 -28.57 12.99 -8.67
CA GLU A 201 -28.17 14.39 -8.54
C GLU A 201 -27.15 14.82 -9.61
N ASN A 202 -26.80 13.94 -10.55
CA ASN A 202 -25.73 14.12 -11.53
C ASN A 202 -24.39 14.56 -10.90
N LYS A 203 -24.12 14.07 -9.69
CA LYS A 203 -22.94 14.39 -8.88
C LYS A 203 -21.86 13.32 -9.06
N PRO A 204 -20.58 13.67 -9.24
CA PRO A 204 -19.51 12.66 -9.24
C PRO A 204 -19.35 12.04 -7.84
N ILE A 205 -18.94 10.78 -7.83
CA ILE A 205 -18.66 10.03 -6.61
C ILE A 205 -17.41 9.18 -6.79
N PHE A 206 -16.56 9.15 -5.76
CA PHE A 206 -15.48 8.19 -5.63
C PHE A 206 -15.45 7.62 -4.20
N ALA A 207 -14.62 6.61 -3.98
CA ALA A 207 -14.48 5.99 -2.68
C ALA A 207 -13.02 5.98 -2.19
N CYS A 208 -12.88 5.73 -0.90
CA CYS A 208 -11.64 5.41 -0.21
C CYS A 208 -11.86 4.12 0.57
N THR A 209 -10.90 3.21 0.51
CA THR A 209 -10.82 2.00 1.35
C THR A 209 -9.37 1.69 1.67
N HIS A 210 -9.08 0.77 2.58
CA HIS A 210 -7.69 0.44 2.89
C HIS A 210 -7.08 -0.58 1.92
N HIS A 211 -7.72 -1.73 1.72
CA HIS A 211 -7.14 -2.81 0.93
C HIS A 211 -7.51 -2.68 -0.56
N PRO A 212 -6.55 -2.86 -1.48
CA PRO A 212 -6.82 -2.89 -2.92
C PRO A 212 -7.54 -4.16 -3.36
N PHE A 213 -8.17 -4.08 -4.53
CA PHE A 213 -8.90 -5.15 -5.22
C PHE A 213 -8.05 -5.84 -6.28
N VAL A 214 -7.00 -5.18 -6.77
CA VAL A 214 -6.09 -5.72 -7.79
C VAL A 214 -4.65 -5.60 -7.30
N PRO A 215 -3.84 -6.68 -7.38
CA PRO A 215 -2.45 -6.62 -6.94
C PRO A 215 -1.68 -5.59 -7.76
N PRO A 216 -0.77 -4.81 -7.12
CA PRO A 216 0.01 -3.80 -7.82
C PRO A 216 0.91 -4.39 -8.92
N ALA A 217 1.36 -5.64 -8.72
CA ALA A 217 2.02 -6.46 -9.73
C ALA A 217 1.72 -7.94 -9.50
N PRO A 218 1.82 -8.81 -10.54
CA PRO A 218 1.62 -10.26 -10.37
C PRO A 218 2.54 -10.87 -9.31
N ALA A 219 3.78 -10.37 -9.18
CA ALA A 219 4.75 -10.79 -8.17
C ALA A 219 4.24 -10.63 -6.73
N TYR A 220 3.33 -9.68 -6.47
CA TYR A 220 2.78 -9.45 -5.13
C TYR A 220 2.13 -10.72 -4.57
N ARG A 221 1.43 -11.49 -5.41
CA ARG A 221 0.76 -12.74 -5.03
C ARG A 221 1.72 -13.87 -4.60
N LEU A 222 3.02 -13.74 -4.85
CA LEU A 222 4.03 -14.72 -4.43
C LEU A 222 4.49 -14.49 -2.99
N GLY A 223 4.51 -13.22 -2.57
CA GLY A 223 4.92 -12.81 -1.22
C GLY A 223 3.77 -12.78 -0.23
N THR A 224 2.52 -12.76 -0.71
CA THR A 224 1.32 -12.60 0.10
C THR A 224 0.36 -13.77 -0.06
N ASN A 225 -0.54 -13.92 0.91
CA ASN A 225 -1.69 -14.82 0.75
C ASN A 225 -2.85 -14.06 0.06
N GLU A 226 -3.85 -14.80 -0.43
CA GLU A 226 -5.07 -14.22 -1.04
C GLU A 226 -5.89 -13.34 -0.07
N ARG A 227 -5.51 -13.30 1.22
CA ARG A 227 -6.23 -12.63 2.30
C ARG A 227 -5.70 -11.22 2.60
N ASN A 228 -4.54 -10.87 2.05
CA ASN A 228 -3.94 -9.54 2.18
C ASN A 228 -4.59 -8.50 1.24
N MET A 229 -5.62 -8.87 0.47
CA MET A 229 -6.27 -8.00 -0.50
C MET A 229 -7.78 -8.24 -0.50
N ARG A 230 -8.53 -7.31 -1.08
CA ARG A 230 -9.94 -7.53 -1.43
C ARG A 230 -10.03 -8.48 -2.59
N SER A 231 -11.16 -9.20 -2.66
CA SER A 231 -11.47 -9.97 -3.85
C SER A 231 -11.69 -9.03 -5.04
N GLU A 232 -11.10 -9.35 -6.18
CA GLU A 232 -11.33 -8.61 -7.43
C GLU A 232 -12.84 -8.62 -7.78
N TYR A 233 -13.55 -9.70 -7.42
CA TYR A 233 -15.01 -9.82 -7.60
C TYR A 233 -15.78 -8.71 -6.87
N THR A 234 -15.38 -8.35 -5.65
CA THR A 234 -15.95 -7.20 -4.94
C THR A 234 -15.75 -5.90 -5.73
N GLY A 235 -14.56 -5.69 -6.28
CA GLY A 235 -14.28 -4.55 -7.15
C GLY A 235 -15.18 -4.52 -8.39
N LYS A 236 -15.45 -5.69 -9.01
CA LYS A 236 -16.37 -5.81 -10.15
C LYS A 236 -17.80 -5.45 -9.78
N ILE A 237 -18.25 -5.82 -8.58
CA ILE A 237 -19.56 -5.41 -8.06
C ILE A 237 -19.63 -3.89 -7.91
N LEU A 238 -18.61 -3.27 -7.30
CA LEU A 238 -18.57 -1.80 -7.14
C LEU A 238 -18.55 -1.07 -8.49
N ALA A 239 -17.75 -1.55 -9.44
CA ALA A 239 -17.71 -1.03 -10.80
C ALA A 239 -19.08 -1.15 -11.49
N LYS A 240 -19.76 -2.28 -11.33
CA LYS A 240 -21.12 -2.50 -11.84
C LYS A 240 -22.16 -1.60 -11.18
N MET A 241 -21.99 -1.28 -9.89
CA MET A 241 -22.85 -0.34 -9.18
C MET A 241 -22.70 1.11 -9.67
N GLY A 242 -21.65 1.41 -10.44
CA GLY A 242 -21.39 2.73 -11.00
C GLY A 242 -20.21 3.47 -10.38
N LEU A 243 -19.46 2.84 -9.45
CA LEU A 243 -18.26 3.44 -8.88
C LEU A 243 -17.12 3.42 -9.91
N LYS A 244 -16.54 4.60 -10.19
CA LYS A 244 -15.51 4.77 -11.22
C LYS A 244 -14.09 4.84 -10.67
N LEU A 245 -13.94 5.19 -9.40
CA LEU A 245 -12.63 5.36 -8.78
C LEU A 245 -12.70 5.04 -7.28
N ILE A 246 -11.67 4.36 -6.81
CA ILE A 246 -11.43 4.11 -5.40
C ILE A 246 -9.95 4.32 -5.06
N PHE A 247 -9.67 5.08 -4.00
CA PHE A 247 -8.33 5.20 -3.43
C PHE A 247 -8.10 4.12 -2.39
N THR A 248 -6.94 3.46 -2.46
CA THR A 248 -6.55 2.35 -1.59
C THR A 248 -5.14 2.55 -1.03
N GLY A 249 -4.70 1.63 -0.18
CA GLY A 249 -3.46 1.64 0.59
C GLY A 249 -2.91 0.23 0.81
N HIS A 250 -2.49 -0.09 2.03
CA HIS A 250 -2.15 -1.43 2.54
C HIS A 250 -0.87 -2.06 1.96
N THR A 251 -0.71 -2.05 0.64
CA THR A 251 0.43 -2.70 -0.01
C THR A 251 1.71 -1.89 0.13
N HIS A 252 1.60 -0.61 0.49
CA HIS A 252 2.65 0.41 0.49
C HIS A 252 3.19 0.80 -0.90
N PHE A 253 2.62 0.26 -1.99
CA PHE A 253 3.15 0.47 -3.34
C PHE A 253 2.44 1.65 -4.00
N ALA A 254 3.09 2.32 -4.94
CA ALA A 254 2.38 3.22 -5.84
C ALA A 254 1.80 2.39 -7.00
N SER A 255 0.47 2.32 -7.12
CA SER A 255 -0.14 1.63 -8.25
C SER A 255 -1.51 2.21 -8.64
N ILE A 256 -1.81 2.18 -9.94
CA ILE A 256 -3.12 2.46 -10.52
C ILE A 256 -3.47 1.28 -11.43
N LYS A 257 -4.51 0.55 -11.06
CA LYS A 257 -5.05 -0.59 -11.84
C LYS A 257 -6.52 -0.37 -12.14
N THR A 258 -7.05 -1.13 -13.08
CA THR A 258 -8.47 -1.09 -13.44
C THR A 258 -9.12 -2.42 -13.11
N VAL A 259 -10.33 -2.35 -12.55
CA VAL A 259 -11.25 -3.47 -12.41
C VAL A 259 -12.36 -3.31 -13.42
N GLU A 260 -12.56 -4.31 -14.27
CA GLU A 260 -13.66 -4.35 -15.23
C GLU A 260 -14.73 -5.33 -14.76
N SER A 261 -15.96 -4.82 -14.62
CA SER A 261 -17.14 -5.63 -14.32
C SER A 261 -17.61 -6.44 -15.53
N ASP A 262 -18.43 -7.45 -15.29
CA ASP A 262 -18.97 -8.31 -16.36
C ASP A 262 -19.88 -7.57 -17.37
N CYS A 263 -20.32 -6.35 -17.06
CA CYS A 263 -21.08 -5.48 -17.97
C CYS A 263 -20.23 -4.38 -18.63
N GLY A 264 -18.90 -4.45 -18.54
CA GLY A 264 -17.96 -3.52 -19.16
C GLY A 264 -17.76 -2.20 -18.40
N SER A 265 -18.37 -2.03 -17.21
CA SER A 265 -18.06 -0.88 -16.35
C SER A 265 -16.66 -1.02 -15.76
N ILE A 266 -15.86 0.05 -15.87
CA ILE A 266 -14.49 0.12 -15.35
C ILE A 266 -14.45 0.96 -14.07
N MET A 267 -13.67 0.50 -13.09
CA MET A 267 -13.29 1.24 -11.89
C MET A 267 -11.76 1.31 -11.76
N TYR A 268 -11.20 2.48 -11.50
CA TYR A 268 -9.80 2.66 -11.14
C TYR A 268 -9.58 2.34 -9.66
N ASP A 269 -8.64 1.45 -9.37
CA ASP A 269 -8.09 1.17 -8.04
C ASP A 269 -6.74 1.90 -7.92
N VAL A 270 -6.72 2.96 -7.12
CA VAL A 270 -5.58 3.87 -6.96
C VAL A 270 -4.91 3.59 -5.61
N ASN A 271 -3.95 2.68 -5.61
CA ASN A 271 -3.16 2.31 -4.44
C ASN A 271 -2.15 3.40 -4.10
N THR A 272 -2.30 4.00 -2.93
CA THR A 272 -1.46 5.05 -2.38
C THR A 272 -0.29 4.43 -1.62
N PRO A 273 0.96 4.83 -1.91
CA PRO A 273 2.11 4.32 -1.17
C PRO A 273 2.11 4.81 0.28
N SER A 274 2.90 4.14 1.10
CA SER A 274 3.13 4.53 2.49
C SER A 274 4.00 5.78 2.56
N VAL A 275 3.69 6.70 3.48
CA VAL A 275 4.57 7.86 3.75
C VAL A 275 5.82 7.47 4.54
N ASN A 276 5.79 6.31 5.22
CA ASN A 276 6.80 5.85 6.17
C ASN A 276 7.61 4.63 5.67
N HIS A 277 7.50 4.29 4.39
CA HIS A 277 8.21 3.17 3.75
C HIS A 277 8.66 3.58 2.34
N TYR A 278 9.54 2.80 1.71
CA TYR A 278 9.98 3.10 0.35
C TYR A 278 8.90 2.80 -0.71
N PRO A 279 8.63 3.71 -1.66
CA PRO A 279 9.04 5.11 -1.68
C PRO A 279 8.16 5.97 -0.75
N PRO A 280 8.72 6.87 0.08
CA PRO A 280 7.93 7.62 1.05
C PRO A 280 7.16 8.72 0.32
N ARG A 281 5.90 8.45 -0.01
CA ARG A 281 5.09 9.30 -0.89
C ARG A 281 3.65 9.39 -0.42
N PHE A 282 2.99 10.48 -0.76
CA PHE A 282 1.54 10.63 -0.73
C PHE A 282 1.05 11.11 -2.10
N ARG A 283 -0.27 11.16 -2.32
CA ARG A 283 -0.85 11.62 -3.59
C ARG A 283 -1.53 12.97 -3.42
N VAL A 284 -1.39 13.85 -4.40
CA VAL A 284 -2.16 15.10 -4.54
C VAL A 284 -3.00 15.00 -5.78
N VAL A 285 -4.27 15.36 -5.66
CA VAL A 285 -5.27 15.22 -6.71
C VAL A 285 -5.98 16.55 -6.94
N ASP A 286 -5.96 17.01 -8.18
CA ASP A 286 -6.74 18.12 -8.69
C ASP A 286 -7.90 17.55 -9.53
N PHE A 287 -9.10 17.55 -8.95
CA PHE A 287 -10.32 17.06 -9.58
C PHE A 287 -11.16 18.20 -10.15
N ASP A 288 -11.29 18.25 -11.48
CA ASP A 288 -12.31 19.05 -12.14
C ASP A 288 -13.65 18.30 -12.07
N VAL A 289 -14.54 18.81 -11.22
CA VAL A 289 -15.83 18.19 -10.90
C VAL A 289 -16.80 18.32 -12.08
N ASP A 290 -16.71 19.39 -12.85
CA ASP A 290 -17.61 19.66 -13.97
C ASP A 290 -17.23 18.80 -15.18
N SER A 291 -15.93 18.75 -15.49
CA SER A 291 -15.41 17.94 -16.61
C SER A 291 -15.18 16.47 -16.24
N ARG A 292 -15.27 16.12 -14.95
CA ARG A 292 -14.98 14.79 -14.39
C ARG A 292 -13.57 14.28 -14.69
N VAL A 293 -12.58 15.18 -14.68
CA VAL A 293 -11.17 14.85 -14.94
C VAL A 293 -10.36 14.98 -13.66
N MET A 294 -9.72 13.89 -13.22
CA MET A 294 -8.78 13.88 -12.10
C MET A 294 -7.35 13.90 -12.59
N ASN A 295 -6.61 14.96 -12.23
CA ASN A 295 -5.16 15.02 -12.36
C ASN A 295 -4.53 14.59 -11.05
N LEU A 296 -3.76 13.52 -11.09
CA LEU A 296 -3.13 12.93 -9.92
C LEU A 296 -1.62 13.01 -10.05
N ARG A 297 -0.94 13.35 -8.94
CA ARG A 297 0.51 13.22 -8.82
C ARG A 297 0.94 12.66 -7.47
N SER A 298 1.99 11.84 -7.47
CA SER A 298 2.68 11.42 -6.25
C SER A 298 3.67 12.50 -5.82
N VAL A 299 3.69 12.81 -4.52
CA VAL A 299 4.61 13.75 -3.88
C VAL A 299 5.49 12.97 -2.94
N GLU A 300 6.80 13.14 -3.11
CA GLU A 300 7.80 12.52 -2.24
C GLU A 300 7.94 13.30 -0.94
N VAL A 301 7.98 12.57 0.17
CA VAL A 301 8.24 13.11 1.51
C VAL A 301 9.75 13.31 1.62
N ASP A 302 10.17 14.56 1.85
CA ASP A 302 11.56 14.90 2.10
C ASP A 302 11.94 14.64 3.57
N THR A 303 13.22 14.78 3.86
CA THR A 303 13.75 14.57 5.21
C THR A 303 13.14 15.60 6.17
N PRO A 304 12.53 15.18 7.29
CA PRO A 304 11.95 16.12 8.26
C PRO A 304 12.97 17.13 8.80
N ASP A 305 12.52 18.35 9.09
CA ASP A 305 13.35 19.40 9.68
C ASP A 305 14.03 18.92 10.97
N GLY A 306 15.31 19.23 11.13
CA GLY A 306 16.11 18.84 12.30
C GLY A 306 16.65 17.40 12.24
N PHE A 307 16.35 16.65 11.18
CA PHE A 307 16.94 15.32 10.94
C PHE A 307 17.99 15.38 9.84
N THR A 308 18.99 14.51 9.95
CA THR A 308 19.97 14.27 8.88
C THR A 308 20.14 12.78 8.73
N VAL A 309 20.01 12.30 7.50
CA VAL A 309 20.26 10.90 7.14
C VAL A 309 21.58 10.80 6.36
N PRO A 310 22.41 9.77 6.60
CA PRO A 310 23.71 9.63 5.94
C PRO A 310 23.63 9.59 4.42
N GLU A 311 22.52 9.09 3.88
CA GLU A 311 22.27 8.94 2.45
C GLU A 311 21.81 10.25 1.77
N GLY A 312 21.69 11.35 2.53
CA GLY A 312 21.38 12.69 2.02
C GLY A 312 19.89 12.99 1.80
N SER A 313 19.05 11.97 1.62
CA SER A 313 17.59 12.13 1.51
C SER A 313 16.86 10.95 2.16
N LEU A 314 15.66 11.19 2.67
CA LEU A 314 14.78 10.14 3.20
C LEU A 314 14.53 9.03 2.16
N HIS A 315 14.33 9.41 0.89
CA HIS A 315 14.22 8.47 -0.23
C HIS A 315 15.42 7.52 -0.30
N ALA A 316 16.64 8.07 -0.30
CA ALA A 316 17.87 7.27 -0.40
C ALA A 316 18.08 6.42 0.86
N HIS A 317 17.71 6.94 2.03
CA HIS A 317 17.75 6.23 3.29
C HIS A 317 16.87 4.97 3.29
N TYR A 318 15.57 5.10 2.98
CA TYR A 318 14.67 3.95 2.89
C TYR A 318 15.03 3.01 1.74
N ARG A 319 15.52 3.53 0.62
CA ARG A 319 16.04 2.71 -0.48
C ARG A 319 17.19 1.81 -0.01
N LYS A 320 18.12 2.33 0.79
CA LYS A 320 19.23 1.56 1.34
C LYS A 320 18.74 0.51 2.34
N GLY A 321 17.82 0.87 3.23
CA GLY A 321 17.20 -0.10 4.15
C GLY A 321 16.59 -1.29 3.39
N PHE A 322 15.82 -1.01 2.34
CA PHE A 322 15.24 -2.04 1.49
C PHE A 322 16.30 -2.85 0.72
N TYR A 323 17.39 -2.21 0.27
CA TYR A 323 18.52 -2.89 -0.38
C TYR A 323 19.16 -3.94 0.53
N GLU A 324 19.44 -3.60 1.79
CA GLU A 324 20.06 -4.54 2.72
C GLU A 324 19.11 -5.70 3.10
N GLU A 325 17.83 -5.41 3.31
CA GLU A 325 16.83 -6.45 3.56
C GLU A 325 16.70 -7.40 2.34
N TYR A 326 16.61 -6.84 1.14
CA TYR A 326 16.50 -7.62 -0.09
C TYR A 326 17.76 -8.45 -0.34
N LYS A 327 18.95 -7.89 -0.08
CA LYS A 327 20.23 -8.59 -0.18
C LYS A 327 20.28 -9.78 0.77
N ALA A 328 19.91 -9.59 2.03
CA ALA A 328 19.85 -10.69 2.99
C ALA A 328 18.88 -11.80 2.55
N LYS A 329 17.72 -11.45 1.97
CA LYS A 329 16.77 -12.44 1.42
C LYS A 329 17.38 -13.23 0.25
N ILE A 330 18.08 -12.57 -0.67
CA ILE A 330 18.72 -13.22 -1.81
C ILE A 330 19.89 -14.11 -1.38
N GLU A 331 20.71 -13.66 -0.42
CA GLU A 331 21.83 -14.45 0.11
C GLU A 331 21.37 -15.76 0.76
N ASN A 332 20.17 -15.75 1.36
CA ASN A 332 19.51 -16.91 1.97
C ASN A 332 18.83 -17.86 0.96
N LEU A 333 18.80 -17.55 -0.34
CA LEU A 333 18.27 -18.47 -1.35
C LEU A 333 19.18 -19.71 -1.52
N PRO A 334 18.61 -20.88 -1.86
CA PRO A 334 19.41 -22.08 -2.08
C PRO A 334 20.34 -21.93 -3.29
N THR A 335 21.55 -22.48 -3.19
CA THR A 335 22.45 -22.65 -4.34
C THR A 335 21.79 -23.57 -5.38
N PRO A 336 21.86 -23.25 -6.69
CA PRO A 336 22.71 -22.23 -7.31
C PRO A 336 22.10 -20.82 -7.43
N LEU A 337 20.87 -20.56 -6.98
CA LEU A 337 20.17 -19.28 -7.21
C LEU A 337 20.91 -18.09 -6.60
N ASN A 338 21.37 -18.21 -5.36
CA ASN A 338 22.15 -17.15 -4.69
C ASN A 338 23.51 -16.86 -5.37
N LYS A 339 24.11 -17.84 -6.06
CA LYS A 339 25.36 -17.64 -6.81
C LYS A 339 25.13 -16.99 -8.16
N LEU A 340 23.95 -17.15 -8.76
CA LEU A 340 23.63 -16.47 -10.02
C LEU A 340 23.56 -14.95 -9.84
N THR A 341 23.09 -14.49 -8.67
CA THR A 341 22.96 -13.06 -8.38
C THR A 341 24.29 -12.36 -8.14
N THR A 342 25.38 -13.10 -7.87
CA THR A 342 26.72 -12.50 -7.73
C THR A 342 27.44 -12.31 -9.06
N LEU A 343 26.88 -12.83 -10.15
CA LEU A 343 27.43 -12.68 -11.50
C LEU A 343 27.13 -11.30 -12.07
N ASN A 344 27.86 -10.94 -13.13
CA ASN A 344 27.49 -9.84 -14.00
C ASN A 344 26.66 -10.33 -15.18
N VAL A 345 25.88 -9.43 -15.78
CA VAL A 345 25.05 -9.71 -16.96
C VAL A 345 25.82 -10.43 -18.07
N LYS A 346 27.10 -10.09 -18.31
CA LYS A 346 27.94 -10.75 -19.33
C LYS A 346 28.00 -12.28 -19.21
N SER A 347 27.95 -12.80 -17.98
CA SER A 347 27.98 -14.23 -17.72
C SER A 347 26.68 -14.92 -18.15
N LEU A 348 25.57 -14.18 -18.19
CA LEU A 348 24.24 -14.67 -18.57
C LEU A 348 23.85 -14.33 -20.02
N LEU A 349 24.54 -13.38 -20.66
CA LEU A 349 24.30 -13.01 -22.06
C LEU A 349 24.27 -14.22 -23.03
N PRO A 350 25.16 -15.22 -22.95
CA PRO A 350 25.11 -16.37 -23.85
C PRO A 350 23.76 -17.12 -23.85
N LEU A 351 23.03 -17.10 -22.73
CA LEU A 351 21.70 -17.70 -22.61
C LEU A 351 20.64 -16.88 -23.37
N CYS A 352 20.83 -15.55 -23.48
CA CYS A 352 19.83 -14.61 -23.98
C CYS A 352 20.11 -14.09 -25.40
N LYS A 353 21.34 -14.23 -25.91
CA LYS A 353 21.82 -13.60 -27.16
C LYS A 353 20.94 -13.83 -28.40
N LYS A 354 20.32 -15.01 -28.55
CA LYS A 354 19.45 -15.30 -29.70
C LYS A 354 18.07 -14.63 -29.64
N ARG A 355 17.64 -14.13 -28.47
CA ARG A 355 16.29 -13.56 -28.24
C ARG A 355 16.29 -12.08 -27.90
N ALA A 356 17.31 -11.62 -27.16
CA ALA A 356 17.35 -10.24 -26.68
C ALA A 356 17.53 -9.20 -27.79
N ASN A 357 17.93 -9.60 -29.01
CA ASN A 357 18.18 -8.70 -30.15
C ASN A 357 19.01 -7.45 -29.78
N LEU A 358 20.02 -7.65 -28.92
CA LEU A 358 20.86 -6.56 -28.41
C LEU A 358 21.95 -6.20 -29.43
N SER A 359 22.14 -4.91 -29.67
CA SER A 359 23.29 -4.36 -30.40
C SER A 359 24.58 -4.54 -29.59
N LYS A 360 25.74 -4.33 -30.24
CA LYS A 360 27.04 -4.36 -29.54
C LYS A 360 27.15 -3.25 -28.50
N GLU A 361 26.63 -2.06 -28.81
CA GLU A 361 26.58 -0.91 -27.91
C GLU A 361 25.69 -1.20 -26.70
N GLU A 362 24.50 -1.77 -26.93
CA GLU A 362 23.57 -2.16 -25.86
C GLU A 362 24.20 -3.20 -24.93
N ILE A 363 24.86 -4.22 -25.48
CA ILE A 363 25.60 -5.21 -24.67
C ILE A 363 26.64 -4.51 -23.80
N LYS A 364 27.45 -3.62 -24.38
CA LYS A 364 28.51 -2.89 -23.64
C LYS A 364 27.94 -2.04 -22.50
N SER A 365 26.72 -1.52 -22.66
CA SER A 365 26.06 -0.72 -21.61
C SER A 365 25.64 -1.52 -20.38
N ILE A 366 25.30 -2.82 -20.54
CA ILE A 366 24.77 -3.65 -19.45
C ILE A 366 25.71 -4.76 -18.97
N GLU A 367 26.74 -5.12 -19.74
CA GLU A 367 27.54 -6.33 -19.52
C GLU A 367 28.21 -6.44 -18.14
N ASN A 368 28.53 -5.30 -17.52
CA ASN A 368 29.19 -5.23 -16.22
C ASN A 368 28.23 -4.90 -15.05
N ILE A 369 26.93 -4.76 -15.33
CA ILE A 369 25.91 -4.63 -14.28
C ILE A 369 25.86 -5.94 -13.50
N ASN A 370 25.84 -5.83 -12.17
CA ASN A 370 25.65 -6.97 -11.31
C ASN A 370 24.19 -7.48 -11.40
N VAL A 371 24.00 -8.79 -11.49
CA VAL A 371 22.66 -9.40 -11.62
C VAL A 371 21.79 -9.08 -10.41
N PHE A 372 22.37 -9.04 -9.20
CA PHE A 372 21.66 -8.60 -8.00
C PHE A 372 21.11 -7.17 -8.15
N ASP A 373 21.93 -6.22 -8.60
CA ASP A 373 21.50 -4.82 -8.77
C ASP A 373 20.37 -4.68 -9.79
N LEU A 374 20.42 -5.50 -10.84
CA LEU A 374 19.37 -5.55 -11.86
C LEU A 374 18.06 -6.08 -11.26
N LEU A 375 18.10 -7.22 -10.55
CA LEU A 375 16.93 -7.80 -9.86
C LEU A 375 16.38 -6.87 -8.77
N PHE A 376 17.27 -6.23 -8.01
CA PHE A 376 16.90 -5.22 -7.03
C PHE A 376 16.16 -4.07 -7.71
N SER A 377 16.63 -3.60 -8.86
CA SER A 377 15.91 -2.57 -9.60
C SER A 377 14.53 -3.01 -10.07
N VAL A 378 14.34 -4.28 -10.47
CA VAL A 378 13.02 -4.81 -10.83
C VAL A 378 12.10 -4.83 -9.61
N ALA A 379 12.59 -5.29 -8.46
CA ALA A 379 11.82 -5.28 -7.21
C ALA A 379 11.43 -3.84 -6.79
N MET A 380 12.33 -2.89 -7.00
CA MET A 380 12.07 -1.47 -6.68
C MET A 380 11.02 -0.84 -7.59
N ASN A 381 11.04 -1.16 -8.89
CA ASN A 381 10.03 -0.69 -9.83
C ASN A 381 8.61 -1.09 -9.40
N MET A 382 8.45 -2.27 -8.78
CA MET A 382 7.18 -2.72 -8.24
C MET A 382 6.68 -1.84 -7.08
N LEU A 383 7.59 -1.36 -6.22
CA LEU A 383 7.26 -0.45 -5.12
C LEU A 383 6.90 0.95 -5.63
N THR A 384 7.63 1.43 -6.65
CA THR A 384 7.45 2.78 -7.19
C THR A 384 6.36 2.89 -8.26
N GLY A 385 5.84 1.77 -8.76
CA GLY A 385 4.79 1.69 -9.79
C GLY A 385 5.30 1.84 -11.22
N ASP A 386 5.94 2.97 -11.54
CA ASP A 386 6.42 3.23 -12.90
C ASP A 386 7.81 2.61 -13.12
N GLY A 387 7.82 1.45 -13.78
CA GLY A 387 9.04 0.76 -14.14
C GLY A 387 9.92 1.58 -15.09
N LYS A 388 11.22 1.67 -14.78
CA LYS A 388 12.17 2.51 -15.52
C LYS A 388 12.73 1.92 -16.81
N TYR A 389 12.47 0.64 -17.08
CA TYR A 389 13.06 -0.08 -18.21
C TYR A 389 12.05 -0.23 -19.34
N THR A 390 11.94 0.77 -20.22
CA THR A 390 11.05 0.70 -21.39
C THR A 390 11.48 -0.41 -22.37
N PRO A 391 10.60 -0.88 -23.28
CA PRO A 391 10.94 -1.91 -24.27
C PRO A 391 12.19 -1.63 -25.12
N GLU A 392 12.57 -0.35 -25.26
CA GLU A 392 13.75 0.07 -26.00
C GLU A 392 15.07 -0.05 -25.22
N THR A 393 15.04 -0.20 -23.89
CA THR A 393 16.28 -0.27 -23.10
C THR A 393 16.95 -1.63 -23.21
N ALA A 394 18.28 -1.63 -23.09
CA ALA A 394 19.09 -2.84 -23.11
C ALA A 394 18.71 -3.78 -21.94
N GLU A 395 18.39 -3.22 -20.77
CA GLU A 395 17.94 -3.98 -19.59
C GLU A 395 16.61 -4.68 -19.84
N TYR A 396 15.62 -4.01 -20.44
CA TYR A 396 14.34 -4.63 -20.75
C TYR A 396 14.52 -5.80 -21.71
N LYS A 397 15.24 -5.58 -22.82
CA LYS A 397 15.52 -6.60 -23.83
C LYS A 397 16.23 -7.81 -23.23
N PHE A 398 17.22 -7.58 -22.36
CA PHE A 398 17.93 -8.65 -21.65
C PHE A 398 17.01 -9.40 -20.67
N LEU A 399 16.30 -8.69 -19.79
CA LEU A 399 15.46 -9.30 -18.76
C LEU A 399 14.25 -10.05 -19.37
N SER A 400 13.63 -9.51 -20.42
CA SER A 400 12.57 -10.16 -21.18
C SER A 400 13.06 -11.48 -21.78
N ALA A 401 14.19 -11.43 -22.51
CA ALA A 401 14.78 -12.62 -23.10
C ALA A 401 15.20 -13.65 -22.05
N PHE A 402 15.69 -13.22 -20.90
CA PHE A 402 16.07 -14.09 -19.80
C PHE A 402 14.83 -14.77 -19.19
N ALA A 403 13.76 -14.02 -18.90
CA ALA A 403 12.50 -14.54 -18.38
C ALA A 403 11.87 -15.56 -19.35
N GLU A 404 11.78 -15.24 -20.64
CA GLU A 404 11.28 -16.16 -21.67
C GLU A 404 12.14 -17.42 -21.82
N ASN A 405 13.45 -17.32 -21.61
CA ASN A 405 14.33 -18.48 -21.61
C ASN A 405 14.03 -19.40 -20.43
N ILE A 406 13.84 -18.83 -19.24
CA ILE A 406 13.42 -19.57 -18.06
C ILE A 406 12.07 -20.24 -18.33
N ASP A 407 11.10 -19.53 -18.90
CA ASP A 407 9.79 -20.09 -19.24
C ASP A 407 9.88 -21.30 -20.17
N LYS A 408 10.80 -21.32 -21.14
CA LYS A 408 11.00 -22.49 -22.01
C LYS A 408 11.68 -23.67 -21.31
N VAL A 409 12.55 -23.40 -20.34
CA VAL A 409 13.21 -24.46 -19.54
C VAL A 409 12.23 -25.05 -18.53
N ILE A 410 11.41 -24.20 -17.90
CA ILE A 410 10.41 -24.60 -16.91
C ILE A 410 9.15 -25.16 -17.59
N GLY A 411 8.79 -24.72 -18.79
CA GLY A 411 7.65 -25.22 -19.57
C GLY A 411 7.68 -26.71 -19.91
N SER A 412 8.79 -27.40 -19.62
CA SER A 412 8.97 -28.86 -19.69
C SER A 412 8.86 -29.60 -18.34
N ILE A 413 8.61 -28.90 -17.24
CA ILE A 413 8.53 -29.46 -15.89
C ILE A 413 7.27 -28.89 -15.20
N PRO A 414 6.31 -29.70 -14.74
CA PRO A 414 5.25 -29.21 -13.87
C PRO A 414 5.93 -28.76 -12.56
N TYR A 415 6.14 -27.46 -12.40
CA TYR A 415 6.96 -26.97 -11.29
C TYR A 415 6.18 -27.08 -9.97
N ASP A 416 6.46 -28.15 -9.23
CA ASP A 416 6.22 -28.29 -7.79
C ASP A 416 7.57 -28.22 -7.07
N ILE A 417 7.86 -27.10 -6.43
CA ILE A 417 8.86 -27.03 -5.37
C ILE A 417 8.19 -26.46 -4.12
N LYS A 418 7.51 -27.37 -3.42
CA LYS A 418 6.90 -27.26 -2.09
C LYS A 418 5.63 -26.44 -2.03
N ASN A 419 4.45 -27.02 -2.30
CA ASN A 419 3.22 -26.60 -1.61
C ASN A 419 2.91 -25.06 -1.54
N LYS A 420 3.35 -24.25 -2.51
CA LYS A 420 2.99 -22.83 -2.69
C LYS A 420 3.07 -22.49 -4.19
N LYS A 421 1.90 -22.59 -4.81
CA LYS A 421 1.66 -22.68 -6.25
C LYS A 421 1.80 -21.33 -6.97
N LEU A 422 2.61 -21.28 -8.03
CA LEU A 422 2.39 -20.41 -9.19
C LEU A 422 1.23 -20.99 -10.01
N LYS A 423 -0.02 -20.84 -9.54
CA LYS A 423 -1.17 -21.25 -10.35
C LYS A 423 -1.36 -20.21 -11.46
N GLY A 424 -0.89 -20.52 -12.67
CA GLY A 424 -1.30 -19.85 -13.90
C GLY A 424 -0.50 -18.62 -14.34
N TYR A 425 0.71 -18.40 -13.81
CA TYR A 425 1.63 -17.36 -14.31
C TYR A 425 2.98 -17.93 -14.74
N SER A 426 3.50 -17.45 -15.87
CA SER A 426 4.90 -17.64 -16.30
C SER A 426 5.83 -16.64 -15.61
N ILE A 427 7.14 -16.86 -15.68
CA ILE A 427 8.15 -15.90 -15.17
C ILE A 427 8.09 -14.60 -15.96
N SER A 428 7.90 -14.65 -17.28
CA SER A 428 7.72 -13.43 -18.08
C SER A 428 6.48 -12.64 -17.67
N GLU A 429 5.35 -13.29 -17.39
CA GLU A 429 4.13 -12.62 -16.92
C GLU A 429 4.31 -11.94 -15.56
N ILE A 430 5.26 -12.40 -14.75
CA ILE A 430 5.59 -11.78 -13.45
C ILE A 430 6.58 -10.63 -13.61
N VAL A 431 7.65 -10.84 -14.39
CA VAL A 431 8.77 -9.91 -14.47
C VAL A 431 8.45 -8.73 -15.37
N LEU A 432 7.85 -8.95 -16.54
CA LEU A 432 7.66 -7.90 -17.55
C LEU A 432 6.83 -6.70 -17.05
N PRO A 433 5.72 -6.89 -16.32
CA PRO A 433 4.97 -5.76 -15.75
C PRO A 433 5.76 -4.94 -14.74
N MET A 434 6.80 -5.51 -14.11
CA MET A 434 7.69 -4.80 -13.19
C MET A 434 8.80 -4.04 -13.92
N LEU A 435 9.04 -4.30 -15.22
CA LEU A 435 10.07 -3.58 -15.98
C LEU A 435 9.54 -2.25 -16.51
N TYR A 436 8.32 -2.27 -17.02
CA TYR A 436 7.66 -1.14 -17.67
C TYR A 436 6.15 -1.17 -17.45
N ASN A 437 5.60 -0.04 -17.02
CA ASN A 437 4.16 0.17 -16.94
C ASN A 437 3.65 0.72 -18.28
N ALA A 438 2.99 -0.14 -19.07
CA ALA A 438 2.35 0.27 -20.32
C ALA A 438 0.92 0.81 -20.12
N GLY A 439 0.39 0.75 -18.90
CA GLY A 439 -0.95 1.19 -18.56
C GLY A 439 -0.98 2.66 -18.15
N VAL A 440 -1.92 2.97 -17.26
CA VAL A 440 -1.99 4.30 -16.63
C VAL A 440 -0.73 4.50 -15.78
N PRO A 441 0.01 5.62 -15.93
CA PRO A 441 1.19 5.88 -15.10
C PRO A 441 0.81 5.92 -13.62
N ASP A 442 1.57 5.23 -12.78
CA ASP A 442 1.21 5.02 -11.38
C ASP A 442 1.45 6.26 -10.52
N ASN A 443 2.36 7.16 -10.93
CA ASN A 443 2.71 8.36 -10.17
C ASN A 443 2.12 9.66 -10.73
N ASN A 444 1.86 9.78 -12.03
CA ASN A 444 1.35 11.00 -12.65
C ASN A 444 0.31 10.66 -13.71
N ALA A 445 -0.96 10.73 -13.35
CA ALA A 445 -2.06 10.23 -14.17
C ALA A 445 -3.13 11.30 -14.40
N VAL A 446 -3.78 11.22 -15.57
CA VAL A 446 -5.03 11.93 -15.86
C VAL A 446 -6.12 10.88 -16.05
N LEU A 447 -7.12 10.89 -15.17
CA LEU A 447 -8.22 9.92 -15.15
C LEU A 447 -9.52 10.61 -15.56
N ASN A 448 -10.29 9.98 -16.45
CA ASN A 448 -11.60 10.47 -16.87
C ASN A 448 -12.69 9.60 -16.21
N LEU A 449 -13.59 10.22 -15.45
CA LEU A 449 -14.57 9.52 -14.58
C LEU A 449 -16.01 9.58 -15.09
#